data_AF-K1YYT5-F1
#
_entry.id   AF-K1YYT5-F1
#
_cell.length_a   1.000
_cell.length_b   1.000
_cell.length_c   1.000
_cell.angle_alpha   90.00
_cell.angle_beta   90.00
_cell.angle_gamma   90.00
#
_symmetry.space_group_name_H-M   'P 1'
#
loop_
_entity.id
_entity.type
_entity.pdbx_description
1 polymer ?
#
loop_
_entity_poly.entity_id
_entity_poly.type
_entity_poly.pdbx_seq_one_letter_code
_entity_poly.pdbx_strand_id
1 'polypeptide(L)' 'MIVYTIKNDNESNEKLILRYKKMFFQTRVANKLRNGRYAVRALSSRKIREKAIIRQVYRDINEKARA' A
#
# COMPACT_ATOMS: atom_id res chain seq x y z
N MET A 1 -11.15 -0.89 9.81
CA MET A 1 -11.79 -0.49 8.55
C MET A 1 -12.10 -1.76 7.78
N ILE A 2 -13.38 -2.05 7.59
CA ILE A 2 -13.84 -3.24 6.87
C ILE A 2 -14.07 -2.82 5.43
N VAL A 3 -13.47 -3.52 4.47
CA VAL A 3 -13.64 -3.30 3.03
C VAL A 3 -14.48 -4.45 2.51
N TYR A 4 -15.48 -4.14 1.68
CA TYR A 4 -16.27 -5.13 0.97
C TYR A 4 -16.53 -4.63 -0.45
N THR A 5 -16.81 -5.55 -1.36
CA THR A 5 -17.14 -5.25 -2.75
C THR A 5 -18.34 -6.06 -3.17
N ILE A 6 -19.34 -5.39 -3.76
CA ILE A 6 -20.50 -6.01 -4.37
C ILE A 6 -20.18 -6.23 -5.86
N LYS A 7 -20.69 -7.32 -6.44
CA LYS A 7 -20.51 -7.63 -7.86
C LYS A 7 -21.45 -6.78 -8.71
N ASN A 8 -20.91 -6.20 -9.77
CA ASN A 8 -21.67 -5.48 -10.77
C ASN A 8 -22.05 -6.44 -11.90
N ASP A 9 -23.18 -6.20 -12.56
CA ASP A 9 -23.72 -7.12 -13.58
C ASP A 9 -22.78 -7.35 -14.77
N ASN A 10 -22.02 -6.32 -15.17
CA ASN A 10 -21.08 -6.37 -16.30
C ASN A 10 -19.64 -6.71 -15.90
N GLU A 11 -19.41 -7.30 -14.74
CA GLU A 11 -18.08 -7.60 -14.22
C GLU A 11 -17.80 -9.10 -14.12
N SER A 12 -16.63 -9.53 -14.63
CA SER A 12 -16.13 -10.89 -14.42
C SER A 12 -15.68 -11.09 -12.96
N ASN A 13 -15.76 -12.33 -12.47
CA ASN A 13 -15.36 -12.65 -11.09
C ASN A 13 -13.90 -12.29 -10.79
N GLU A 14 -13.01 -12.38 -11.78
CA GLU A 14 -11.60 -12.01 -11.63
C GLU A 14 -11.42 -10.49 -11.43
N LYS A 15 -12.17 -9.68 -12.20
CA LYS A 15 -12.14 -8.22 -12.05
C LYS A 15 -12.64 -7.79 -10.66
N LEU A 16 -13.67 -8.45 -10.14
CA LEU A 16 -14.18 -8.23 -8.79
C LEU A 16 -13.08 -8.45 -7.74
N ILE A 17 -12.40 -9.59 -7.80
CA ILE A 17 -11.34 -9.96 -6.85
C ILE A 17 -10.19 -8.95 -6.92
N LEU A 18 -9.78 -8.54 -8.12
CA LEU A 18 -8.73 -7.54 -8.32
C LEU A 18 -9.14 -6.18 -7.74
N ARG A 19 -10.39 -5.77 -7.92
CA ARG A 19 -10.91 -4.52 -7.34
C ARG A 19 -10.91 -4.58 -5.82
N TYR A 20 -11.42 -5.67 -5.24
CA TYR A 20 -11.38 -5.88 -3.80
C TYR A 20 -9.95 -5.81 -3.28
N LYS A 21 -9.03 -6.52 -3.94
CA LYS A 21 -7.60 -6.53 -3.60
C LYS A 21 -7.02 -5.12 -3.62
N LYS A 22 -7.30 -4.33 -4.66
CA LYS A 22 -6.87 -2.93 -4.77
C LYS A 22 -7.39 -2.08 -3.61
N MET A 23 -8.70 -2.14 -3.33
CA MET A 23 -9.32 -1.39 -2.23
C MET A 23 -8.74 -1.80 -0.88
N PHE A 24 -8.57 -3.10 -0.63
CA PHE A 24 -7.96 -3.59 0.60
C PHE A 24 -6.53 -3.06 0.78
N PHE A 25 -5.69 -3.12 -0.24
CA PHE A 25 -4.31 -2.62 -0.15
C PHE A 25 -4.24 -1.09 -0.01
N GLN A 26 -5.20 -0.34 -0.52
CA GLN A 26 -5.30 1.12 -0.30
C GLN A 26 -5.49 1.47 1.18
N THR A 27 -6.19 0.64 1.97
CA THR A 27 -6.38 0.89 3.42
C THR A 27 -5.10 0.77 4.25
N ARG A 28 -4.03 0.19 3.69
CA ARG A 28 -2.74 -0.07 4.35
C ARG A 28 -2.83 -0.92 5.64
N VAL A 29 -3.97 -1.57 5.92
CA VAL A 29 -4.17 -2.39 7.13
C VAL A 29 -3.17 -3.53 7.21
N ALA A 30 -2.92 -4.23 6.10
CA ALA A 30 -1.91 -5.29 6.05
C ALA A 30 -0.50 -4.80 6.46
N ASN A 31 -0.10 -3.62 5.97
CA ASN A 31 1.18 -3.01 6.34
C ASN A 31 1.20 -2.61 7.83
N LYS A 32 0.09 -2.09 8.35
CA LYS A 32 -0.03 -1.74 9.78
C LYS A 32 0.12 -2.98 10.66
N LEU A 33 -0.59 -4.07 10.35
CA LEU A 33 -0.50 -5.34 11.07
C LEU A 33 0.91 -5.93 11.01
N ARG A 34 1.52 -5.96 9.82
CA ARG A 34 2.89 -6.48 9.66
C ARG A 34 3.90 -5.67 10.47
N ASN A 35 3.78 -4.34 10.48
CA ASN A 35 4.69 -3.48 11.24
C ASN A 35 4.45 -3.57 12.76
N GLY A 36 3.23 -3.89 13.18
CA GLY A 36 2.87 -4.11 14.58
C GLY A 36 3.13 -5.52 15.10
N ARG A 37 3.63 -6.45 14.26
CA ARG A 37 3.89 -7.85 14.64
C ARG A 37 4.92 -7.99 15.76
N TYR A 38 5.91 -7.12 15.78
CA TYR A 38 6.98 -7.12 16.78
C TYR A 38 6.94 -5.82 17.59
N ALA A 39 7.35 -5.89 18.85
CA ALA A 39 7.51 -4.68 19.66
C ALA A 39 8.74 -3.91 19.17
N VAL A 40 8.51 -2.78 18.51
CA VAL A 40 9.58 -1.90 17.98
C VAL A 40 9.37 -0.50 18.52
N ARG A 41 10.46 0.21 18.85
CA ARG A 41 10.39 1.62 19.28
C ARG A 41 9.82 2.49 18.15
N ALA A 42 9.09 3.53 18.54
CA ALA A 42 8.62 4.54 17.60
C ALA A 42 9.82 5.20 16.90
N LEU A 43 9.72 5.35 15.57
CA LEU A 43 10.75 6.01 14.78
C LEU A 43 10.77 7.51 15.07
N SER A 44 11.96 8.10 15.15
CA SER A 44 12.11 9.55 15.24
C SER A 44 11.68 10.25 13.93
N SER A 45 11.24 11.50 14.03
CA SER A 45 10.82 12.30 12.88
C SER A 45 11.90 12.41 11.80
N ARG A 46 13.18 12.47 12.20
CA ARG A 46 14.34 12.45 11.27
C ARG A 46 14.38 11.16 10.46
N LYS A 47 14.22 10.01 11.10
CA LYS A 47 14.25 8.70 10.44
C LYS A 47 13.04 8.47 9.53
N ILE A 48 11.87 8.99 9.91
CA ILE A 48 10.68 8.98 9.04
C ILE A 48 10.94 9.77 7.76
N ARG A 49 11.55 10.96 7.88
CA ARG A 49 11.90 11.82 6.74
C ARG A 49 12.95 11.18 5.83
N GLU A 50 14.03 10.66 6.40
CA GLU A 50 15.09 9.96 5.65
C GLU A 50 14.51 8.80 4.82
N LYS A 51 13.63 7.99 5.44
CA LYS A 51 12.94 6.90 4.76
C LYS A 51 12.02 7.40 3.63
N ALA A 52 11.38 8.55 3.79
CA ALA A 52 10.54 9.14 2.76
C ALA A 52 11.36 9.64 1.56
N ILE A 53 12.48 10.32 1.82
CA ILE A 53 13.41 10.82 0.79
C ILE A 53 13.95 9.65 -0.04
N ILE A 54 14.49 8.62 0.61
CA ILE A 54 15.05 7.45 -0.09
C ILE A 54 13.99 6.78 -0.97
N ARG A 55 12.76 6.61 -0.47
CA ARG A 55 11.66 6.06 -1.27
C ARG A 55 11.33 6.92 -2.49
N GLN A 56 11.36 8.24 -2.36
CA GLN A 56 11.07 9.13 -3.49
C GLN A 56 12.17 9.03 -4.54
N VAL A 57 13.45 9.03 -4.13
CA VAL A 57 14.59 8.85 -5.03
C VAL A 57 14.44 7.58 -5.88
N TYR A 58 14.10 6.44 -5.28
CA TYR A 58 13.89 5.20 -6.04
C TYR A 58 12.65 5.25 -6.95
N ARG A 59 11.60 5.98 -6.58
CA ARG A 59 10.43 6.18 -7.45
C ARG A 59 10.80 7.01 -8.67
N ASP A 60 11.51 8.11 -8.46
CA ASP A 60 11.95 9.00 -9.52
C ASP A 60 12.90 8.28 -10.49
N ILE A 61 13.83 7.45 -9.98
CA ILE A 61 14.70 6.61 -10.81
C ILE A 61 13.86 5.65 -11.67
N ASN A 62 12.88 4.97 -11.07
CA ASN A 62 12.05 4.01 -11.79
C ASN A 62 11.11 4.70 -12.80
N GLU A 63 10.68 5.93 -12.53
CA GLU A 63 9.88 6.74 -13.45
C GLU A 63 10.72 7.21 -14.65
N LYS A 64 11.96 7.66 -14.41
CA LYS A 64 12.93 7.98 -15.47
C LYS A 64 13.28 6.78 -16.35
N ALA A 65 13.30 5.56 -15.81
CA ALA A 65 13.55 4.35 -16.58
C ALA A 65 12.34 3.90 -17.44
N ARG A 66 11.15 4.43 -17.17
CA ARG A 66 9.92 4.15 -17.94
C ARG A 66 9.61 5.20 -19.00
N ALA A 67 10.14 6.41 -18.84
CA ALA A 67 10.08 7.51 -19.80
C ALA A 67 11.10 7.28 -20.92
#